data_AF-A0A8C5U3F7-F1
#
_entry.id   AF-A0A8C5U3F7-F1
#
_cell.length_a   1.000
_cell.length_b   1.000
_cell.length_c   1.000
_cell.angle_alpha   90.00
_cell.angle_beta   90.00
_cell.angle_gamma   90.00
#
_symmetry.space_group_name_H-M   'P 1'
#
loop_
_entity.id
_entity.type
_entity.pdbx_description
1 polymer ?
#
loop_
_entity_poly.entity_id
_entity_poly.type
_entity_poly.pdbx_seq_one_letter_code
_entity_poly.pdbx_strand_id
1 'polypeptide(L)'
;MASFFMATLKSFQGGKDESPKGAPKDDKAAALPNGMAREEFEEYQRELLEEKIERDKAFAQRKAERATVRMHLRDKYHLTQDERDGAQVHVAGGAVELPQELAAMVHSEEEEEEDGSAGALAFLGKLREIELQALRDRALGGVGQVKDKCALM
;
A
#
# COMPACT_ATOMS: atom_id res chain seq x y z
N MET A 1 -3.06 44.84 21.59
CA MET A 1 -3.78 43.65 21.08
C MET A 1 -3.57 42.45 22.00
N ALA A 2 -3.93 42.55 23.29
CA ALA A 2 -3.71 41.47 24.28
C ALA A 2 -4.98 41.09 25.06
N SER A 3 -6.10 41.79 24.83
CA SER A 3 -7.38 41.55 25.51
C SER A 3 -8.16 40.37 24.93
N PHE A 4 -7.97 40.03 23.65
CA PHE A 4 -8.67 38.91 23.01
C PHE A 4 -8.17 37.54 23.47
N PHE A 5 -6.88 37.41 23.81
CA PHE A 5 -6.29 36.13 24.21
C PHE A 5 -6.61 35.76 25.68
N MET A 6 -6.90 36.75 26.53
CA MET A 6 -7.28 36.52 27.93
C MET A 6 -8.74 36.05 28.07
N ALA A 7 -9.63 36.46 27.16
CA ALA A 7 -11.03 36.03 27.16
C ALA A 7 -11.21 34.54 26.82
N THR A 8 -10.35 34.00 25.94
CA THR A 8 -10.39 32.59 25.54
C THR A 8 -9.77 31.65 26.59
N LEU A 9 -8.83 32.14 27.40
CA LEU A 9 -8.25 31.33 28.48
C LEU A 9 -9.19 31.16 29.68
N LYS A 10 -10.13 32.10 29.87
CA LYS A 10 -11.08 32.08 30.98
C LYS A 10 -12.18 31.03 30.83
N SER A 11 -12.42 30.49 29.63
CA SER A 11 -13.39 29.41 29.41
C SER A 11 -12.83 28.00 29.68
N PHE A 12 -11.52 27.86 29.90
CA PHE A 12 -10.89 26.56 30.16
C PHE A 12 -10.57 26.31 31.64
N GLN A 13 -10.65 27.33 32.50
CA GLN A 13 -10.25 27.23 33.90
C GLN A 13 -11.44 27.46 34.83
N GLY A 14 -12.04 26.38 35.32
CA GLY A 14 -13.03 26.50 36.40
C GLY A 14 -13.89 25.27 36.65
N GLY A 15 -13.28 24.13 36.98
CA GLY A 15 -13.97 23.06 37.69
C GLY A 15 -13.56 23.06 39.17
N LYS A 16 -14.42 23.55 40.08
CA LYS A 16 -14.72 22.99 41.41
C LYS A 16 -15.64 23.90 42.25
N ASP A 17 -16.46 23.23 43.05
CA ASP A 17 -17.32 23.70 44.15
C ASP A 17 -18.71 24.26 43.81
N GLU A 18 -19.73 23.40 43.77
CA GLU A 18 -20.76 23.30 44.84
C GLU A 18 -21.79 22.17 44.59
N SER A 19 -22.38 21.72 45.70
CA SER A 19 -23.06 20.46 46.03
C SER A 19 -24.45 20.19 45.39
N PRO A 20 -25.03 18.98 45.55
CA PRO A 20 -26.04 18.43 44.65
C PRO A 20 -27.46 18.82 45.04
N LYS A 21 -28.24 19.33 44.08
CA LYS A 21 -29.70 19.39 44.22
C LYS A 21 -30.39 19.49 42.86
N GLY A 22 -31.21 18.50 42.53
CA GLY A 22 -32.18 18.56 41.44
C GLY A 22 -32.22 17.29 40.61
N ALA A 23 -33.21 16.45 40.89
CA ALA A 23 -33.58 15.28 40.09
C ALA A 23 -33.67 15.59 38.58
N PRO A 24 -33.42 14.62 37.69
CA PRO A 24 -33.62 14.83 36.27
C PRO A 24 -35.13 14.98 36.03
N LYS A 25 -35.55 16.16 35.57
CA LYS A 25 -36.87 16.31 34.98
C LYS A 25 -36.81 15.77 33.56
N ASP A 26 -37.27 14.54 33.44
CA ASP A 26 -37.61 13.86 32.18
C ASP A 26 -38.77 14.59 31.49
N ASP A 27 -38.54 15.76 30.89
CA ASP A 27 -39.60 16.49 30.17
C ASP A 27 -39.04 17.41 29.08
N LYS A 28 -38.32 16.85 28.11
CA LYS A 28 -38.26 17.41 26.75
C LYS A 28 -38.18 16.26 25.76
N ALA A 29 -39.33 15.65 25.47
CA ALA A 29 -39.52 14.98 24.19
C ALA A 29 -39.11 15.99 23.10
N ALA A 30 -38.04 15.68 22.38
CA ALA A 30 -37.58 16.49 21.27
C ALA A 30 -38.76 16.69 20.32
N ALA A 31 -39.22 17.92 20.17
CA ALA A 31 -40.18 18.26 19.14
C ALA A 31 -39.51 17.95 17.80
N LEU A 32 -39.99 16.90 17.12
CA LEU A 32 -39.52 16.48 15.82
C LEU A 32 -39.66 17.66 14.84
N PRO A 33 -38.56 18.19 14.30
CA PRO A 33 -38.65 19.21 13.27
C PRO A 33 -39.09 18.53 11.97
N ASN A 34 -40.23 18.96 11.43
CA ASN A 34 -41.08 18.25 10.46
C ASN A 34 -41.82 17.06 11.07
N GLY A 35 -43.12 16.95 10.79
CA GLY A 35 -43.99 15.85 11.22
C GLY A 35 -43.68 14.49 10.57
N MET A 36 -42.40 14.12 10.48
CA MET A 36 -41.92 12.77 10.25
C MET A 36 -42.31 11.90 11.43
N ALA A 37 -42.62 10.62 11.19
CA ALA A 37 -42.83 9.67 12.26
C ALA A 37 -41.54 9.59 13.11
N ARG A 38 -41.67 9.40 14.42
CA ARG A 38 -40.52 9.31 15.34
C ARG A 38 -39.49 8.28 14.87
N GLU A 39 -39.96 7.21 14.25
CA GLU A 39 -39.16 6.12 13.68
C GLU A 39 -38.30 6.59 12.49
N GLU A 40 -38.88 7.36 11.56
CA GLU A 40 -38.17 7.91 10.38
C GLU A 40 -37.04 8.86 10.77
N PHE A 41 -37.24 9.64 11.84
CA PHE A 41 -36.19 10.55 12.35
C PHE A 41 -35.03 9.79 12.99
N GLU A 42 -35.32 8.70 13.71
CA GLU A 42 -34.30 7.84 14.30
C GLU A 42 -33.51 7.09 13.20
N GLU A 43 -34.17 6.66 12.14
CA GLU A 43 -33.53 6.04 10.96
C GLU A 43 -32.61 7.03 10.23
N TYR A 44 -33.08 8.25 9.98
CA TYR A 44 -32.26 9.30 9.36
C TYR A 44 -30.97 9.59 10.16
N GLN A 45 -31.07 9.61 11.50
CA GLN A 45 -29.89 9.76 12.35
C GLN A 45 -28.93 8.57 12.23
N ARG A 46 -29.45 7.34 12.10
CA ARG A 46 -28.62 6.15 11.89
C ARG A 46 -27.91 6.20 10.53
N GLU A 47 -28.62 6.55 9.47
CA GLU A 47 -28.06 6.65 8.12
C GLU A 47 -26.90 7.66 8.07
N LEU A 48 -27.07 8.84 8.70
CA LEU A 48 -25.99 9.82 8.82
C LEU A 48 -24.77 9.30 9.59
N LEU A 49 -24.99 8.50 10.64
CA LEU A 49 -23.91 7.89 11.41
C LEU A 49 -23.20 6.80 10.61
N GLU A 50 -23.94 5.95 9.91
CA GLU A 50 -23.40 4.89 9.06
C GLU A 50 -22.55 5.47 7.93
N GLU A 51 -23.08 6.45 7.21
CA GLU A 51 -22.38 7.14 6.12
C GLU A 51 -21.10 7.83 6.64
N LYS A 52 -21.14 8.42 7.83
CA LYS A 52 -19.95 8.99 8.47
C LYS A 52 -18.92 7.91 8.79
N ILE A 53 -19.34 6.78 9.35
CA ILE A 53 -18.45 5.66 9.69
C ILE A 53 -17.79 5.11 8.42
N GLU A 54 -18.54 4.94 7.33
CA GLU A 54 -18.01 4.45 6.05
C GLU A 54 -16.97 5.42 5.46
N ARG A 55 -17.26 6.72 5.50
CA ARG A 55 -16.29 7.74 5.09
C ARG A 55 -15.04 7.69 5.95
N ASP A 56 -15.19 7.67 7.26
CA ASP A 56 -14.05 7.67 8.19
C ASP A 56 -13.19 6.42 8.00
N LYS A 57 -13.80 5.24 7.73
CA LYS A 57 -13.09 4.01 7.35
C LYS A 57 -12.31 4.19 6.05
N ALA A 58 -12.93 4.71 4.99
CA ALA A 58 -12.26 4.94 3.71
C ALA A 58 -11.12 5.95 3.83
N PHE A 59 -11.29 7.00 4.65
CA PHE A 59 -10.24 7.96 4.96
C PHE A 59 -9.09 7.32 5.75
N ALA A 60 -9.40 6.51 6.76
CA ALA A 60 -8.41 5.78 7.54
C ALA A 60 -7.58 4.85 6.63
N GLN A 61 -8.22 4.09 5.76
CA GLN A 61 -7.57 3.19 4.81
C GLN A 61 -6.63 3.95 3.86
N ARG A 62 -7.11 4.98 3.16
CA ARG A 62 -6.28 5.80 2.24
C ARG A 62 -5.12 6.49 2.95
N LYS A 63 -5.31 6.86 4.22
CA LYS A 63 -4.27 7.49 5.03
C LYS A 63 -3.21 6.49 5.45
N ALA A 64 -3.61 5.26 5.79
CA ALA A 64 -2.71 4.16 6.06
C ALA A 64 -1.94 3.74 4.81
N GLU A 65 -2.59 3.60 3.64
CA GLU A 65 -1.93 3.33 2.34
C GLU A 65 -0.79 4.32 2.08
N ARG A 66 -1.09 5.61 2.25
CA ARG A 66 -0.12 6.68 2.05
C ARG A 66 1.01 6.64 3.09
N ALA A 67 0.69 6.26 4.32
CA ALA A 67 1.69 6.10 5.39
C ALA A 67 2.62 4.91 5.09
N THR A 68 2.10 3.79 4.61
CA THR A 68 2.89 2.62 4.19
C THR A 68 3.89 2.98 3.09
N VAL A 69 3.44 3.69 2.04
CA VAL A 69 4.35 4.15 0.96
C VAL A 69 5.44 5.06 1.51
N ARG A 70 5.07 5.98 2.40
CA ARG A 70 6.00 6.90 3.08
C ARG A 70 7.02 6.16 3.94
N MET A 71 6.61 5.13 4.69
CA MET A 71 7.51 4.30 5.50
C MET A 71 8.50 3.55 4.61
N HIS A 72 8.01 2.90 3.55
CA HIS A 72 8.85 2.14 2.61
C HIS A 72 9.91 3.02 1.94
N LEU A 73 9.54 4.24 1.50
CA LEU A 73 10.51 5.18 0.91
C LEU A 73 11.55 5.63 1.94
N ARG A 74 11.16 5.85 3.19
CA ARG A 74 12.13 6.20 4.24
C ARG A 74 13.08 5.05 4.52
N ASP A 75 12.58 3.83 4.60
CA ASP A 75 13.43 2.64 4.78
C ASP A 75 14.41 2.47 3.61
N LYS A 76 13.91 2.61 2.37
CA LYS A 76 14.71 2.48 1.14
C LYS A 76 15.91 3.43 1.08
N TYR A 77 15.73 4.66 1.55
CA TYR A 77 16.77 5.69 1.53
C TYR A 77 17.41 5.94 2.91
N HIS A 78 17.11 5.09 3.90
CA HIS A 78 17.60 5.21 5.29
C HIS A 78 17.33 6.58 5.95
N LEU A 79 16.13 7.14 5.71
CA LEU A 79 15.68 8.35 6.40
C LEU A 79 15.15 8.00 7.80
N THR A 80 15.16 9.00 8.68
CA THR A 80 14.55 8.89 10.01
C THR A 80 13.05 8.60 9.90
N GLN A 81 12.59 7.57 10.60
CA GLN A 81 11.18 7.19 10.65
C GLN A 81 10.33 8.22 11.39
N ASP A 82 9.05 8.27 11.02
CA ASP A 82 8.06 9.17 11.62
C ASP A 82 6.99 8.34 12.34
N GLU A 83 6.87 8.52 13.66
CA GLU A 83 5.92 7.77 14.50
C GLU A 83 4.46 8.00 14.07
N ARG A 84 4.17 9.15 13.44
CA ARG A 84 2.84 9.48 12.93
C ARG A 84 2.40 8.56 11.80
N ASP A 85 3.33 8.02 11.04
CA ASP A 85 3.04 7.09 9.95
C ASP A 85 2.64 5.72 10.52
N GLY A 86 3.36 5.23 11.53
CA GLY A 86 2.97 4.03 12.28
C GLY A 86 1.58 4.17 12.92
N ALA A 87 1.29 5.30 13.56
CA ALA A 87 -0.04 5.55 14.13
C ALA A 87 -1.16 5.53 13.08
N GLN A 88 -0.93 6.07 11.88
CA GLN A 88 -1.92 6.05 10.80
C GLN A 88 -2.23 4.64 10.30
N VAL A 89 -1.21 3.78 10.23
CA VAL A 89 -1.36 2.38 9.86
C VAL A 89 -2.15 1.62 10.94
N HIS A 90 -1.86 1.85 12.22
CA HIS A 90 -2.61 1.23 13.32
C HIS A 90 -4.09 1.63 13.37
N VAL A 91 -4.43 2.88 13.03
CA VAL A 91 -5.83 3.36 12.98
C VAL A 91 -6.67 2.60 11.95
N ALA A 92 -6.08 2.13 10.86
CA ALA A 92 -6.76 1.32 9.84
C ALA A 92 -6.86 -0.17 10.20
N GLY A 93 -6.36 -0.59 11.37
CA GLY A 93 -6.40 -1.99 11.81
C GLY A 93 -5.12 -2.78 11.53
N GLY A 94 -4.03 -2.14 11.08
CA GLY A 94 -2.75 -2.80 10.85
C GLY A 94 -2.16 -2.52 9.49
N ALA A 95 -1.23 -3.39 9.06
CA ALA A 95 -0.54 -3.25 7.79
C ALA A 95 -1.54 -3.25 6.63
N VAL A 96 -1.37 -2.30 5.71
CA VAL A 96 -2.23 -2.18 4.53
C VAL A 96 -1.72 -3.14 3.46
N GLU A 97 -2.60 -4.02 3.00
CA GLU A 97 -2.32 -4.93 1.90
C GLU A 97 -2.35 -4.23 0.54
N LEU A 98 -1.54 -4.73 -0.38
CA LEU A 98 -1.48 -4.21 -1.74
C LEU A 98 -2.78 -4.56 -2.48
N PRO A 99 -3.40 -3.62 -3.23
CA PRO A 99 -4.54 -3.93 -4.09
C PRO A 99 -4.27 -5.13 -5.00
N GLN A 100 -5.28 -5.98 -5.20
CA GLN A 100 -5.16 -7.26 -5.92
C GLN A 100 -4.53 -7.10 -7.31
N GLU A 101 -4.89 -6.03 -8.04
CA GLU A 101 -4.31 -5.73 -9.36
C GLU A 101 -2.81 -5.44 -9.30
N LEU A 102 -2.36 -4.70 -8.29
CA LEU A 102 -0.94 -4.40 -8.08
C LEU A 102 -0.19 -5.63 -7.59
N ALA A 103 -0.81 -6.45 -6.73
CA ALA A 103 -0.22 -7.69 -6.27
C ALA A 103 0.00 -8.69 -7.42
N ALA A 104 -0.98 -8.78 -8.34
CA ALA A 104 -0.87 -9.63 -9.52
C ALA A 104 0.30 -9.23 -10.43
N MET A 105 0.56 -7.93 -10.61
CA MET A 105 1.71 -7.48 -11.42
C MET A 105 3.06 -7.88 -10.81
N VAL A 106 3.18 -7.85 -9.48
CA VAL A 106 4.40 -8.30 -8.80
C VAL A 106 4.61 -9.81 -8.99
N HIS A 107 3.55 -10.61 -8.86
CA HIS A 107 3.65 -12.06 -9.00
C HIS A 107 3.83 -12.52 -10.45
N SER A 108 3.26 -11.84 -11.44
CA SER A 108 3.45 -12.20 -12.85
C SER A 108 4.90 -12.03 -13.32
N GLU A 109 5.64 -11.07 -12.79
CA GLU A 109 7.07 -10.91 -13.10
C GLU A 109 7.92 -12.05 -12.49
N GLU A 110 7.53 -12.57 -11.33
CA GLU A 110 8.20 -13.72 -10.70
C GLU A 110 8.00 -15.02 -11.52
N GLU A 111 6.81 -15.23 -12.10
CA GLU A 111 6.50 -16.41 -12.93
C GLU A 111 7.23 -16.38 -14.28
N GLU A 112 7.42 -15.21 -14.91
CA GLU A 112 8.12 -15.10 -16.20
C GLU A 112 9.64 -15.36 -16.12
N GLU A 113 10.28 -15.12 -14.96
CA GLU A 113 11.70 -15.44 -14.75
C GLU A 113 11.99 -16.96 -14.66
N GLU A 114 11.02 -17.77 -14.23
CA GLU A 114 11.21 -19.22 -14.11
C GLU A 114 11.26 -19.92 -15.49
N ASP A 115 10.56 -19.37 -16.49
CA ASP A 115 10.58 -19.87 -17.88
C ASP A 115 11.76 -19.33 -18.72
N GLY A 116 12.40 -18.23 -18.28
CA GLY A 116 13.54 -17.60 -18.97
C GLY A 116 14.84 -18.41 -18.95
N SER A 117 14.99 -19.30 -17.97
CA SER A 117 16.14 -20.22 -17.84
C SER A 117 16.10 -21.36 -18.87
N ALA A 118 14.90 -21.84 -19.21
CA ALA A 118 14.72 -22.98 -20.09
C ALA A 118 14.79 -22.60 -21.59
N GLY A 119 14.31 -21.41 -21.97
CA GLY A 119 14.20 -21.01 -23.37
C GLY A 119 15.54 -20.75 -24.07
N ALA A 120 16.46 -20.02 -23.42
CA ALA A 120 17.75 -19.66 -24.01
C ALA A 120 18.80 -20.80 -23.94
N LEU A 121 18.73 -21.66 -22.91
CA LEU A 121 19.66 -22.78 -22.73
C LEU A 121 19.20 -24.09 -23.39
N ALA A 122 17.92 -24.24 -23.76
CA ALA A 122 17.44 -25.43 -24.47
C ALA A 122 18.15 -25.65 -25.82
N PHE A 123 18.54 -24.57 -26.50
CA PHE A 123 19.35 -24.66 -27.73
C PHE A 123 20.76 -25.20 -27.46
N LEU A 124 21.37 -24.86 -26.31
CA LEU A 124 22.68 -25.37 -25.90
C LEU A 124 22.64 -26.86 -25.56
N GLY A 125 21.51 -27.38 -25.07
CA GLY A 125 21.29 -28.83 -24.92
C GLY A 125 21.40 -29.58 -26.26
N LYS A 126 20.88 -28.99 -27.34
CA LYS A 126 21.00 -29.55 -28.71
C LYS A 126 22.42 -29.42 -29.27
N LEU A 127 23.18 -28.41 -28.85
CA LEU A 127 24.60 -28.26 -29.22
C LEU A 127 25.51 -29.30 -28.56
N ARG A 128 25.11 -29.87 -27.41
CA ARG A 128 25.85 -30.96 -26.75
C ARG A 128 25.85 -32.25 -27.58
N GLU A 129 24.84 -32.44 -28.43
CA GLU A 129 24.72 -33.58 -29.35
C GLU A 129 25.57 -33.40 -30.62
N ILE A 130 26.01 -32.16 -30.91
CA ILE A 130 26.93 -31.88 -32.01
C ILE A 130 28.34 -32.03 -31.48
N GLU A 131 29.01 -33.10 -31.89
CA GLU A 131 30.37 -33.44 -31.47
C GLU A 131 31.38 -32.35 -31.88
N LEU A 132 31.64 -31.42 -30.95
CA LEU A 132 32.54 -30.28 -31.13
C LEU A 132 33.96 -30.70 -31.59
N GLN A 133 34.39 -31.92 -31.25
CA GLN A 133 35.66 -32.49 -31.70
C GLN A 133 35.66 -32.74 -33.21
N ALA A 134 34.61 -33.38 -33.75
CA ALA A 134 34.47 -33.64 -35.19
C ALA A 134 34.37 -32.33 -35.98
N LEU A 135 33.68 -31.31 -35.44
CA LEU A 135 33.62 -29.98 -36.03
C LEU A 135 35.00 -29.29 -36.05
N ARG A 136 35.75 -29.39 -34.96
CA ARG A 136 37.09 -28.81 -34.84
C ARG A 136 38.09 -29.49 -35.77
N ASP A 137 38.05 -30.81 -35.87
CA ASP A 137 38.96 -31.56 -36.74
C ASP A 137 38.67 -31.28 -38.22
N ARG A 138 37.39 -31.09 -38.58
CA ARG A 138 36.98 -30.65 -39.93
C ARG A 138 37.44 -29.22 -40.24
N ALA A 139 37.37 -28.30 -39.28
CA ALA A 139 37.83 -26.92 -39.46
C ALA A 139 39.36 -26.83 -39.61
N LEU A 140 40.12 -27.54 -38.77
CA LEU A 140 41.59 -27.55 -38.82
C LEU A 140 42.14 -28.31 -40.04
N GLY A 141 41.49 -29.40 -40.45
CA GLY A 141 41.85 -30.15 -41.65
C GLY A 141 41.68 -29.37 -42.95
N GLY A 142 40.76 -28.39 -42.99
CA GLY A 142 40.59 -27.48 -44.12
C GLY A 142 41.67 -26.39 -44.18
N VAL A 143 42.11 -25.87 -43.03
CA VAL A 143 43.14 -24.83 -42.93
C VAL A 143 44.49 -25.33 -43.44
N GLY A 144 44.87 -26.58 -43.15
CA GLY A 144 46.10 -27.18 -43.68
C GLY A 144 46.12 -27.21 -45.21
N GLN A 145 45.01 -27.66 -45.82
CA GLN A 145 44.91 -27.76 -47.28
C GLN A 145 44.95 -26.42 -48.01
N VAL A 146 44.43 -25.35 -47.41
CA VAL A 146 44.51 -23.99 -47.98
C VAL A 146 45.93 -23.43 -47.85
N LYS A 147 46.59 -23.71 -46.74
CA LYS A 147 47.97 -23.27 -46.47
C LYS A 147 48.96 -23.91 -47.44
N ASP A 148 48.80 -25.20 -47.74
CA ASP A 148 49.66 -25.90 -48.70
C ASP A 148 49.40 -25.45 -50.15
N LYS A 149 48.15 -25.13 -50.50
CA LYS A 149 47.78 -24.61 -51.83
C LYS A 149 48.20 -23.14 -52.04
N CYS A 150 48.28 -22.34 -50.99
CA CYS A 150 48.83 -20.97 -51.05
C CYS A 150 50.36 -20.93 -51.04
N ALA A 151 51.03 -21.96 -50.52
CA ALA A 151 52.50 -22.04 -50.54
C ALA A 151 53.06 -22.53 -51.88
N LEU A 152 52.21 -23.02 -52.79
CA LEU A 152 52.57 -23.52 -54.11
C LEU A 152 52.21 -22.55 -55.27
N MET A 153 51.72 -21.35 -54.94
CA MET A 153 51.60 -20.22 -55.88
C MET A 153 52.67 -19.17 -55.56
#